data_AF-A0A1W9J404-F1
#
_entry.id   AF-A0A1W9J404-F1
#
_cell.length_a   1.000
_cell.length_b   1.000
_cell.length_c   1.000
_cell.angle_alpha   90.00
_cell.angle_beta   90.00
_cell.angle_gamma   90.00
#
_symmetry.space_group_name_H-M   'P 1'
#
loop_
_entity.id
_entity.type
_entity.pdbx_description
1 polymer ?
#
loop_
_entity_poly.entity_id
_entity_poly.type
_entity_poly.pdbx_seq_one_letter_code
_entity_poly.pdbx_strand_id
1 'polypeptide(L)'
;MAFIHKILLAAASILLVTGQTWAEDKSYYSPVITIDTENHRVLISKLGGVFYIDVPEIARPHMEKLPVSGLVDFVVEMRGEGEMPVIKTWKVKSGESTCMFFNGKECK
;
A
#
# COMPACT_ATOMS: atom_id res chain seq x y z
N MET A 1 -25.76 32.82 29.17
CA MET A 1 -25.88 32.25 27.82
C MET A 1 -24.57 32.26 27.00
N ALA A 2 -23.62 33.16 27.22
CA ALA A 2 -22.35 33.17 26.48
C ALA A 2 -21.40 31.98 26.79
N PHE A 3 -21.45 31.44 28.01
CA PHE A 3 -20.57 30.34 28.43
C PHE A 3 -20.87 29.01 27.72
N ILE A 4 -22.14 28.69 27.53
CA ILE A 4 -22.59 27.45 26.87
C ILE A 4 -22.19 27.45 25.39
N HIS A 5 -22.23 28.60 24.73
CA HIS A 5 -21.80 28.76 23.34
C HIS A 5 -20.30 28.53 23.17
N LYS A 6 -19.47 29.02 24.13
CA LYS A 6 -18.01 28.79 24.13
C LYS A 6 -17.64 27.32 24.39
N ILE A 7 -18.39 26.62 25.23
CA ILE A 7 -18.19 25.18 25.49
C ILE A 7 -18.59 24.35 24.26
N LEU A 8 -19.68 24.70 23.56
CA LEU A 8 -20.09 24.04 22.32
C LEU A 8 -19.05 24.20 21.21
N LEU A 9 -18.49 25.41 21.06
CA LEU A 9 -17.43 25.69 20.08
C LEU A 9 -16.12 24.94 20.42
N ALA A 10 -15.76 24.82 21.70
CA ALA A 10 -14.57 24.06 22.11
C ALA A 10 -14.73 22.54 21.90
N ALA A 11 -15.93 22.00 22.09
CA ALA A 11 -16.21 20.58 21.84
C ALA A 11 -16.23 20.24 20.34
N ALA A 12 -16.70 21.17 19.49
CA ALA A 12 -16.68 21.00 18.03
C ALA A 12 -15.25 20.93 17.46
N SER A 13 -14.30 21.67 18.04
CA SER A 13 -12.90 21.66 17.62
C SER A 13 -12.17 20.33 17.91
N ILE A 14 -12.58 19.60 18.94
CA ILE A 14 -11.95 18.33 19.35
C ILE A 14 -12.39 17.17 18.45
N LEU A 15 -13.60 17.23 17.88
CA LEU A 15 -14.14 16.18 16.99
C LEU A 15 -13.53 16.21 15.57
N LEU A 16 -12.82 17.28 15.19
CA LEU A 16 -12.23 17.41 13.85
C LEU A 16 -10.81 16.82 13.73
N VAL A 17 -10.17 16.43 14.84
CA VAL A 17 -8.77 15.97 14.85
C VAL A 17 -8.64 14.45 14.73
N THR A 18 -9.71 13.68 14.94
CA THR A 18 -9.64 12.21 14.95
C THR A 18 -9.64 11.56 13.57
N GLY A 19 -9.65 12.34 12.48
CA GLY A 19 -9.73 11.84 11.10
C GLY A 19 -8.41 11.76 10.33
N GLN A 20 -7.28 12.17 10.92
CA GLN A 20 -5.99 12.01 10.26
C GLN A 20 -5.54 10.55 10.40
N THR A 21 -5.95 9.70 9.46
CA THR A 21 -5.32 8.40 9.27
C THR A 21 -3.92 8.67 8.75
N TRP A 22 -2.90 8.54 9.60
CA TRP A 22 -1.52 8.62 9.15
C TRP A 22 -1.29 7.42 8.22
N ALA A 23 -0.82 7.68 7.00
CA ALA A 23 -0.45 6.64 6.07
C ALA A 23 0.62 5.74 6.74
N GLU A 24 0.26 4.49 7.04
CA GLU A 24 1.11 3.53 7.73
C GLU A 24 1.84 2.66 6.71
N ASP A 25 3.17 2.66 6.74
CA ASP A 25 3.97 1.78 5.90
C ASP A 25 4.04 0.37 6.50
N LYS A 26 3.74 -0.64 5.69
CA LYS A 26 3.74 -2.05 6.09
C LYS A 26 4.48 -2.94 5.11
N SER A 27 5.27 -3.87 5.65
CA SER A 27 5.97 -4.87 4.85
C SER A 27 5.17 -6.17 4.72
N TYR A 28 5.15 -6.71 3.50
CA TYR A 28 4.57 -8.01 3.16
C TYR A 28 5.61 -8.87 2.47
N TYR A 29 6.08 -9.91 3.16
CA TYR A 29 6.89 -10.98 2.57
C TYR A 29 5.97 -12.08 2.04
N SER A 30 5.74 -12.13 0.73
CA SER A 30 4.67 -12.93 0.15
C SER A 30 4.98 -13.39 -1.28
N PRO A 31 4.47 -14.55 -1.72
CA PRO A 31 4.48 -14.92 -3.13
C PRO A 31 3.60 -13.99 -3.96
N VAL A 32 4.06 -13.68 -5.18
CA VAL A 32 3.24 -13.03 -6.21
C VAL A 32 2.33 -14.08 -6.85
N ILE A 33 1.01 -13.93 -6.70
CA ILE A 33 0.05 -14.88 -7.25
C ILE A 33 -0.28 -14.53 -8.70
N THR A 34 -0.57 -13.26 -8.97
CA THR A 34 -0.92 -12.77 -10.31
C THR A 34 -0.61 -11.29 -10.42
N ILE A 35 -0.24 -10.86 -11.63
CA ILE A 35 -0.02 -9.46 -11.98
C ILE A 35 -1.16 -9.07 -12.93
N ASP A 36 -2.03 -8.16 -12.49
CA ASP A 36 -3.17 -7.66 -13.26
C ASP A 36 -2.77 -6.31 -13.86
N THR A 37 -2.26 -6.37 -15.09
CA THR A 37 -1.73 -5.21 -15.81
C THR A 37 -2.84 -4.27 -16.28
N GLU A 38 -4.04 -4.79 -16.52
CA GLU A 38 -5.22 -4.02 -16.93
C GLU A 38 -5.71 -3.08 -15.81
N ASN A 39 -5.71 -3.58 -14.57
CA ASN A 39 -6.16 -2.82 -13.40
C ASN A 39 -5.00 -2.29 -12.55
N HIS A 40 -3.75 -2.47 -13.01
CA HIS A 40 -2.53 -2.01 -12.35
C HIS A 40 -2.39 -2.47 -10.89
N ARG A 41 -2.64 -3.76 -10.62
CA ARG A 41 -2.61 -4.33 -9.28
C ARG A 41 -1.90 -5.67 -9.24
N VAL A 42 -1.39 -6.05 -8.07
CA VAL A 42 -0.72 -7.33 -7.83
C VAL A 42 -1.49 -8.10 -6.77
N LEU A 43 -1.79 -9.37 -7.02
CA LEU A 43 -2.42 -10.25 -6.05
C LEU A 43 -1.33 -10.96 -5.23
N ILE A 44 -1.38 -10.82 -3.91
CA ILE A 44 -0.45 -11.47 -2.99
C ILE A 44 -1.19 -12.25 -1.90
N SER A 45 -0.49 -13.18 -1.26
CA SER A 45 -1.00 -13.93 -0.10
C SER A 45 -0.73 -13.19 1.22
N LYS A 46 -1.65 -13.30 2.17
CA LYS A 46 -1.47 -12.93 3.59
C LYS A 46 -2.03 -14.04 4.44
N LEU A 47 -1.58 -14.16 5.69
CA LEU A 47 -2.18 -15.10 6.66
C LEU A 47 -3.72 -14.98 6.64
N GLY A 48 -4.38 -16.04 6.20
CA GLY A 48 -5.84 -16.12 6.12
C GLY A 48 -6.49 -15.70 4.79
N GLY A 49 -5.74 -15.34 3.74
CA GLY A 49 -6.35 -15.02 2.45
C GLY A 49 -5.40 -14.45 1.38
N VAL A 50 -6.00 -13.92 0.32
CA VAL A 50 -5.31 -13.21 -0.76
C VAL A 50 -5.91 -11.82 -0.89
N PHE A 51 -5.09 -10.84 -1.25
CA PHE A 51 -5.58 -9.48 -1.46
C PHE A 51 -4.72 -8.76 -2.48
N TYR A 52 -5.35 -7.78 -3.14
CA TYR A 52 -4.68 -6.94 -4.13
C TYR A 52 -3.94 -5.79 -3.45
N ILE A 53 -2.80 -5.42 -4.04
CA ILE A 53 -2.07 -4.18 -3.77
C ILE A 53 -1.99 -3.37 -5.07
N ASP A 54 -2.20 -2.08 -4.97
CA ASP A 54 -2.22 -1.15 -6.10
C ASP A 54 -0.79 -0.79 -6.51
N VAL A 55 -0.57 -0.67 -7.82
CA VAL A 55 0.72 -0.29 -8.42
C VAL A 55 0.64 1.19 -8.81
N PRO A 56 1.41 2.07 -8.14
CA PRO A 56 1.42 3.49 -8.50
C PRO A 56 1.98 3.67 -9.90
N GLU A 57 1.60 4.76 -10.56
CA GLU A 57 1.95 5.05 -11.96
C GLU A 57 3.44 4.86 -12.27
N ILE A 58 4.32 5.35 -11.39
CA ILE A 58 5.78 5.24 -11.52
C ILE A 58 6.30 3.78 -11.52
N ALA A 59 5.57 2.87 -10.88
CA ALA A 59 5.93 1.46 -10.79
C ALA A 59 5.30 0.59 -11.89
N ARG A 60 4.27 1.07 -12.60
CA ARG A 60 3.57 0.31 -13.64
C ARG A 60 4.49 -0.21 -14.77
N PRO A 61 5.46 0.57 -15.28
CA PRO A 61 6.42 0.06 -16.28
C PRO A 61 7.32 -1.09 -15.77
N HIS A 62 7.32 -1.32 -14.46
CA HIS A 62 8.17 -2.30 -13.80
C HIS A 62 7.38 -3.51 -13.26
N MET A 63 6.06 -3.43 -13.17
CA MET A 63 5.26 -4.45 -12.47
C MET A 63 5.31 -5.82 -13.14
N GLU A 64 5.37 -5.89 -14.48
CA GLU A 64 5.49 -7.14 -15.24
C GLU A 64 6.81 -7.87 -14.99
N LYS A 65 7.80 -7.19 -14.40
CA LYS A 65 9.09 -7.78 -14.03
C LYS A 65 9.00 -8.56 -12.73
N LEU A 66 7.92 -8.45 -11.96
CA LEU A 66 7.75 -9.23 -10.73
C LEU A 66 7.64 -10.73 -11.06
N PRO A 67 8.35 -11.60 -10.33
CA PRO A 67 8.31 -13.03 -10.60
C PRO A 67 7.02 -13.65 -10.04
N VAL A 68 6.11 -14.11 -10.91
CA VAL A 68 4.95 -14.92 -10.49
C VAL A 68 5.44 -16.18 -9.78
N SER A 69 4.82 -16.53 -8.65
CA SER A 69 5.23 -17.55 -7.68
C SER A 69 6.55 -17.27 -6.94
N GLY A 70 7.26 -16.19 -7.27
CA GLY A 70 8.45 -15.74 -6.56
C GLY A 70 8.10 -15.02 -5.27
N LEU A 71 8.99 -15.11 -4.27
CA LEU A 71 8.85 -14.41 -3.00
C LEU A 71 9.36 -12.99 -3.14
N VAL A 72 8.54 -12.03 -2.72
CA VAL A 72 8.84 -10.61 -2.78
C VAL A 72 8.51 -9.98 -1.44
N ASP A 73 9.37 -9.07 -1.02
CA ASP A 73 9.22 -8.23 0.17
C ASP A 73 8.73 -6.87 -0.29
N PHE A 74 7.42 -6.67 -0.22
CA PHE A 74 6.75 -5.43 -0.60
C PHE A 74 6.68 -4.50 0.60
N VAL A 75 7.02 -3.24 0.42
CA VAL A 75 6.61 -2.17 1.34
C VAL A 75 5.45 -1.46 0.70
N VAL A 76 4.32 -1.42 1.39
CA VAL A 76 3.10 -0.75 0.92
C VAL A 76 2.66 0.30 1.92
N GLU A 77 2.09 1.36 1.39
CA GLU A 77 1.41 2.39 2.15
C GLU A 77 -0.04 1.94 2.38
N MET A 78 -0.41 1.72 3.64
CA MET A 78 -1.78 1.41 4.03
C MET A 78 -2.62 2.69 3.93
N ARG A 79 -3.73 2.58 3.22
CA ARG A 79 -4.70 3.66 3.06
C ARG A 79 -5.90 3.47 4.00
N GLY A 80 -6.90 4.34 3.88
CA GLY A 80 -8.13 4.29 4.69
C GLY A 80 -8.84 2.94 4.61
N GLU A 81 -9.80 2.71 5.52
CA GLU A 81 -10.54 1.46 5.57
C GLU A 81 -11.26 1.17 4.24
N GLY A 82 -11.05 -0.02 3.69
CA GLY A 82 -11.60 -0.43 2.39
C GLY A 82 -10.78 0.02 1.17
N GLU A 83 -9.75 0.85 1.35
CA GLU A 83 -8.84 1.23 0.29
C GLU A 83 -7.72 0.22 0.09
N MET A 84 -7.28 0.08 -1.15
CA MET A 84 -6.19 -0.82 -1.50
C MET A 84 -4.85 -0.23 -1.04
N PRO A 85 -3.99 -1.00 -0.36
CA PRO A 85 -2.64 -0.56 -0.06
C PRO A 85 -1.84 -0.35 -1.34
N VAL A 86 -0.91 0.62 -1.32
CA VAL A 86 -0.18 1.01 -2.52
C VAL A 86 1.29 0.73 -2.38
N ILE A 87 1.85 0.10 -3.40
CA ILE A 87 3.27 -0.24 -3.42
C ILE A 87 4.12 1.03 -3.32
N LYS A 88 5.07 1.02 -2.38
CA LYS A 88 6.14 2.02 -2.28
C LYS A 88 7.43 1.47 -2.85
N THR A 89 7.82 0.29 -2.40
CA THR A 89 9.04 -0.39 -2.84
C THR A 89 8.82 -1.90 -2.86
N TRP A 90 9.68 -2.63 -3.56
CA TRP A 90 9.76 -4.09 -3.42
C TRP A 90 11.17 -4.60 -3.56
N LYS A 91 11.45 -5.73 -2.92
CA LYS A 91 12.68 -6.50 -3.12
C LYS A 91 12.34 -7.95 -3.41
N VAL A 92 12.73 -8.44 -4.58
CA VAL A 92 12.61 -9.84 -4.97
C VAL A 92 13.59 -10.66 -4.12
N LYS A 93 13.09 -11.75 -3.53
CA LYS A 93 13.83 -12.66 -2.65
C LYS A 93 13.97 -14.05 -3.27
N SER A 94 13.06 -14.44 -4.16
CA SER A 94 13.20 -15.61 -5.02
C SER A 94 12.48 -15.42 -6.36
N GLY A 95 12.91 -16.18 -7.37
CA GLY A 95 12.42 -16.07 -8.76
C GLY A 95 13.31 -15.19 -9.63
N GLU A 96 13.18 -15.36 -10.94
CA GLU A 96 13.93 -14.58 -11.93
C GLU A 96 13.20 -13.28 -12.25
N SER A 97 13.92 -12.17 -12.20
CA SER A 97 13.39 -10.84 -12.49
C SER A 97 14.49 -9.93 -13.02
N THR A 98 14.13 -9.04 -13.95
CA THR A 98 14.99 -7.94 -14.40
C THR A 98 14.86 -6.69 -13.51
N CYS A 99 14.09 -6.77 -12.42
CA CYS A 99 13.87 -5.72 -11.44
C CYS A 99 13.91 -6.30 -10.01
N MET A 100 15.11 -6.68 -9.58
CA MET A 100 15.29 -7.33 -8.27
C MET A 100 14.97 -6.39 -7.11
N PHE A 101 15.18 -5.08 -7.27
CA PHE A 101 14.80 -4.09 -6.28
C PHE A 101 14.18 -2.86 -6.95
N PHE A 102 12.92 -2.55 -6.62
CA PHE A 102 12.31 -1.28 -6.98
C PHE A 102 12.32 -0.34 -5.78
N ASN A 103 12.97 0.80 -5.91
CA ASN A 103 13.21 1.74 -4.81
C ASN A 103 12.14 2.85 -4.68
N GLY A 104 11.01 2.73 -5.39
CA GLY A 104 9.98 3.77 -5.46
C GLY A 104 10.10 4.70 -6.67
N LYS A 105 11.17 4.56 -7.45
CA LYS A 105 11.41 5.35 -8.67
C LYS A 105 11.88 4.52 -9.85
N GLU A 106 12.77 3.56 -9.61
CA GLU A 106 13.40 2.77 -10.66
C GLU A 106 13.78 1.37 -10.15
N CYS A 107 14.06 0.48 -11.09
CA CYS A 107 14.65 -0.82 -10.82
C CYS A 107 16.16 -0.72 -10.63
N LYS A 108 16.67 -1.46 -9.67
CA LYS A 108 18.10 -1.66 -9.35
C LYS A 108 18.47 -3.13 -9.42
#